data_AF-A0A0G1WTM5-F1
#
_entry.id   AF-A0A0G1WTM5-F1
#
_cell.length_a   1.000
_cell.length_b   1.000
_cell.length_c   1.000
_cell.angle_alpha   90.00
_cell.angle_beta   90.00
_cell.angle_gamma   90.00
#
_symmetry.space_group_name_H-M   'P 1'
#
loop_
_entity.id
_entity.type
_entity.pdbx_description
1 polymer ?
#
loop_
_entity_poly.entity_id
_entity_poly.type
_entity_poly.pdbx_seq_one_letter_code
_entity_poly.pdbx_strand_id
1 'polypeptide(L)' 'GSVDGKNAPAFAKETLIQGALVGGASLIPEEFLKIVKSFS' A
#
# COMPACT_ATOMS: atom_id res chain seq x y z
N GLY A 1 -0.75 9.20 -5.37
CA GLY A 1 -0.29 8.29 -6.42
C GLY A 1 -1.20 7.07 -6.47
N SER A 2 -1.04 6.19 -7.46
CA SER A 2 -1.73 4.89 -7.47
C SER A 2 -0.93 3.87 -6.65
N VAL A 3 -1.54 3.31 -5.60
CA VAL A 3 -0.93 2.30 -4.74
C VAL A 3 -1.73 1.01 -4.83
N ASP A 4 -1.03 -0.09 -5.07
CA ASP A 4 -1.55 -1.45 -5.13
C ASP A 4 -0.60 -2.43 -4.42
N GLY A 5 -0.96 -3.71 -4.36
CA GLY A 5 -0.16 -4.74 -3.70
C GLY A 5 1.17 -5.04 -4.41
N LYS A 6 1.39 -4.54 -5.63
CA LYS A 6 2.65 -4.74 -6.38
C LYS A 6 3.66 -3.65 -6.03
N ASN A 7 3.20 -2.41 -5.85
CA ASN A 7 4.07 -1.26 -5.65
C ASN A 7 4.14 -0.75 -4.20
N ALA A 8 3.23 -1.16 -3.31
CA ALA A 8 3.23 -0.79 -1.90
C ALA A 8 4.59 -1.02 -1.19
N PRO A 9 5.34 -2.12 -1.42
CA PRO A 9 6.65 -2.31 -0.80
C PRO A 9 7.71 -1.28 -1.20
N ALA A 10 7.58 -0.65 -2.38
CA ALA A 10 8.49 0.42 -2.80
C ALA A 10 8.20 1.70 -2.00
N PHE A 11 6.93 2.06 -1.84
CA PHE A 11 6.52 3.22 -1.05
C PHE A 11 6.83 3.07 0.45
N ALA A 12 6.69 1.86 1.00
CA ALA A 12 6.97 1.62 2.42
C ALA A 12 8.46 1.68 2.79
N LYS A 13 9.36 1.57 1.80
CA LYS A 13 10.81 1.75 2.02
C LYS A 13 11.24 3.22 2.06
N GLU A 14 10.39 4.13 1.58
CA GLU A 14 10.69 5.56 1.57
C GLU A 14 10.59 6.11 2.99
N THR A 15 11.70 6.64 3.52
CA THR A 15 11.79 7.12 4.92
C THR A 15 10.87 8.30 5.22
N LEU A 16 10.43 9.04 4.19
CA LEU A 16 9.51 10.18 4.32
C LEU A 16 8.03 9.78 4.18
N ILE A 17 7.72 8.54 3.78
CA ILE A 17 6.35 8.07 3.58
C ILE A 17 5.94 7.20 4.77
N GLN A 18 5.03 7.72 5.59
CA GLN A 18 4.56 7.05 6.81
C GLN A 18 3.27 6.23 6.60
N GLY A 19 2.70 6.26 5.40
CA GLY A 19 1.48 5.55 5.05
C GLY A 19 0.94 5.95 3.69
N ALA A 20 -0.16 5.31 3.28
CA ALA A 20 -0.81 5.56 2.00
C ALA A 20 -2.34 5.67 2.14
N LEU A 21 -2.94 6.67 1.48
CA LEU A 21 -4.38 6.74 1.27
C LEU A 21 -4.73 5.97 -0.03
N VAL A 22 -5.34 4.80 0.12
CA VAL A 22 -5.55 3.85 -0.98
C VAL A 22 -6.97 3.97 -1.54
N GLY A 23 -7.10 4.18 -2.85
CA GLY A 23 -8.37 4.22 -3.57
C GLY A 23 -8.89 2.82 -3.93
N GLY A 24 -9.12 2.53 -5.22
CA GLY A 24 -9.78 1.30 -5.67
C GLY A 24 -9.17 -0.02 -5.19
N ALA A 25 -7.85 -0.08 -4.94
CA ALA A 25 -7.19 -1.27 -4.40
C ALA A 25 -7.60 -1.60 -2.94
N SER A 26 -8.29 -0.68 -2.25
CA SER A 26 -8.86 -0.94 -0.92
C SER A 26 -10.17 -1.73 -0.95
N LEU A 27 -10.82 -1.87 -2.12
CA LEU A 27 -12.13 -2.51 -2.24
C LEU A 27 -12.07 -4.05 -2.28
N ILE A 28 -10.88 -4.62 -2.52
CA ILE A 28 -10.66 -6.07 -2.55
C ILE A 28 -9.84 -6.44 -1.31
N PRO A 29 -10.38 -7.20 -0.33
CA PRO A 29 -9.71 -7.47 0.94
C PRO A 29 -8.32 -8.09 0.79
N GLU A 30 -8.16 -9.07 -0.09
CA GLU A 30 -6.89 -9.76 -0.31
C GLU A 30 -5.84 -8.83 -0.91
N GLU A 31 -6.25 -7.85 -1.71
CA GLU A 31 -5.36 -6.84 -2.28
C GLU A 31 -4.96 -5.81 -1.23
N PHE A 32 -5.94 -5.31 -0.46
CA PHE A 32 -5.68 -4.33 0.59
C PHE A 32 -4.77 -4.89 1.69
N LEU A 33 -4.92 -6.17 2.05
CA LEU A 33 -4.05 -6.84 3.03
C LEU A 33 -2.59 -6.88 2.59
N LYS A 34 -2.28 -7.00 1.30
CA LYS A 34 -0.89 -6.93 0.80
C LYS A 34 -0.29 -5.54 1.04
N ILE A 35 -1.11 -4.50 0.84
CA ILE A 35 -0.68 -3.11 1.05
C ILE A 35 -0.41 -2.87 2.53
N VAL A 36 -1.34 -3.22 3.43
CA VAL A 36 -1.18 -3.04 4.89
C VAL A 36 0.08 -3.76 5.39
N LYS A 37 0.29 -5.01 4.97
CA LYS A 37 1.50 -5.80 5.31
C LYS A 37 2.80 -5.20 4.80
N SER A 38 2.77 -4.30 3.82
CA SER A 38 3.97 -3.62 3.34
C SER A 38 4.41 -2.49 4.27
N PHE A 39 3.49 -1.91 5.06
CA PHE A 39 3.74 -0.78 5.97
C PHE A 39 3.77 -1.20 7.46
N SER A 40 3.72 -2.50 7.76
CA SER A 40 3.84 -3.09 9.10
C SER A 40 5.22 -3.73 9.28
#